data_AF-A0A497QQP6-F1
#
_entry.id   AF-A0A497QQP6-F1
#
_cell.length_a   1.000
_cell.length_b   1.000
_cell.length_c   1.000
_cell.angle_alpha   90.00
_cell.angle_beta   90.00
_cell.angle_gamma   90.00
#
_symmetry.space_group_name_H-M   'P 1'
#
loop_
_entity.id
_entity.type
_entity.pdbx_description
1 polymer ?
#
loop_
_entity_poly.entity_id
_entity_poly.type
_entity_poly.pdbx_seq_one_letter_code
_entity_poly.pdbx_strand_id
1 'polypeptide(L)'
;TRDLVFLCEKRSNMLPILDDARYPANYHFLVDTVDVVYCDVAQPDQAKIIADNAKTFLKKGGHVLLAIKARSIDSSKKPSVIYKQQMTVLEDEGFEILEAIDLHPLEKDHAMILGKS
;
A
#
# COMPACT_ATOMS: atom_id res chain seq x y z
N THR A 1 -9.56 17.01 -2.69
CA THR A 1 -8.52 16.80 -3.73
C THR A 1 -7.60 18.00 -3.92
N ARG A 2 -8.08 19.26 -3.85
CA ARG A 2 -7.20 20.45 -3.94
C ARG A 2 -6.22 20.60 -2.77
N ASP A 3 -6.52 20.04 -1.60
CA ASP A 3 -5.73 20.25 -0.38
C ASP A 3 -4.31 19.68 -0.45
N LEU A 4 -4.11 18.56 -1.17
CA LEU A 4 -2.78 17.97 -1.35
C LEU A 4 -1.87 18.86 -2.20
N VAL A 5 -2.43 19.51 -3.23
CA VAL A 5 -1.68 20.43 -4.10
C VAL A 5 -1.16 21.61 -3.30
N PHE A 6 -2.02 22.27 -2.51
CA PHE A 6 -1.62 23.38 -1.64
C PHE A 6 -0.61 22.99 -0.56
N LEU A 7 -0.64 21.72 -0.10
CA LEU A 7 0.38 21.22 0.82
C LEU A 7 1.74 21.05 0.13
N CYS A 8 1.75 20.52 -1.10
CA CYS A 8 2.98 20.32 -1.87
C CYS A 8 3.63 21.64 -2.30
N GLU A 9 2.86 22.71 -2.51
CA GLU A 9 3.40 24.07 -2.71
C GLU A 9 4.28 24.53 -1.53
N LYS A 10 4.00 24.06 -0.32
CA LYS A 10 4.74 24.40 0.90
C LYS A 10 5.82 23.38 1.26
N ARG A 11 5.83 22.22 0.61
CA ARG A 11 6.71 21.08 0.93
C ARG A 11 7.36 20.57 -0.34
N SER A 12 8.59 21.03 -0.60
CA SER A 12 9.36 20.70 -1.80
C SER A 12 9.70 19.21 -1.94
N ASN A 13 9.59 18.43 -0.86
CA ASN A 13 9.82 16.99 -0.86
C ASN A 13 8.54 16.17 -1.13
N MET A 14 7.44 16.81 -1.53
CA MET A 14 6.19 16.14 -1.89
C MET A 14 5.82 16.46 -3.33
N LEU A 15 5.49 15.42 -4.11
CA LEU A 15 4.97 15.54 -5.47
C LEU A 15 3.55 14.96 -5.50
N PRO A 16 2.50 15.76 -5.74
CA PRO A 16 1.14 15.24 -5.81
C PRO A 16 0.88 14.61 -7.18
N ILE A 17 0.33 13.40 -7.20
CA ILE A 17 -0.11 12.70 -8.41
C ILE A 17 -1.61 12.44 -8.28
N LEU A 18 -2.39 12.93 -9.24
CA LEU A 18 -3.83 12.70 -9.32
C LEU A 18 -4.12 11.69 -10.41
N ASP A 19 -4.08 10.40 -10.06
CA ASP A 19 -4.39 9.28 -10.95
C ASP A 19 -4.92 8.10 -10.12
N ASP A 20 -5.39 7.05 -10.79
CA ASP A 20 -5.81 5.80 -10.15
C ASP A 20 -4.60 4.87 -9.97
N ALA A 21 -4.30 4.54 -8.71
CA ALA A 21 -3.17 3.69 -8.33
C ALA A 21 -3.24 2.26 -8.90
N ARG A 22 -4.39 1.82 -9.41
CA ARG A 22 -4.52 0.54 -10.15
C ARG A 22 -3.77 0.53 -11.48
N TYR A 23 -3.40 1.70 -12.01
CA TYR A 23 -2.76 1.82 -13.32
C TYR A 23 -1.43 2.56 -13.21
N PRO A 24 -0.38 1.96 -12.60
CA PRO A 24 0.93 2.62 -12.42
C PRO A 24 1.58 3.06 -13.74
N ALA A 25 1.24 2.42 -14.85
CA ALA A 25 1.67 2.85 -16.19
C ALA A 25 1.21 4.27 -16.56
N ASN A 26 0.11 4.78 -16.00
CA ASN A 26 -0.40 6.11 -16.33
C ASN A 26 0.47 7.25 -15.77
N TYR A 27 1.20 7.00 -14.70
CA TYR A 27 2.04 8.01 -14.03
C TYR A 27 3.50 7.58 -13.91
N HIS A 28 3.92 6.51 -14.59
CA HIS A 28 5.29 6.00 -14.48
C HIS A 28 6.36 7.01 -14.88
N PHE A 29 6.05 7.93 -15.79
CA PHE A 29 6.96 8.98 -16.23
C PHE A 29 7.16 10.10 -15.20
N LEU A 30 6.39 10.11 -14.10
CA LEU A 30 6.50 11.10 -13.01
C LEU A 30 7.27 10.58 -11.79
N VAL A 31 7.48 9.26 -11.70
CA VAL A 31 7.98 8.61 -10.48
C VAL A 31 9.23 7.80 -10.80
N ASP A 32 10.35 8.21 -10.22
CA ASP A 32 11.60 7.45 -10.25
C ASP A 32 11.56 6.24 -9.31
N THR A 33 12.60 5.41 -9.35
CA THR A 33 12.70 4.23 -8.50
C THR A 33 12.74 4.60 -7.01
N VAL A 34 11.89 3.99 -6.20
CA VAL A 34 11.72 4.29 -4.77
C VAL A 34 12.29 3.19 -3.87
N ASP A 35 12.65 3.56 -2.64
CA ASP A 35 13.13 2.62 -1.62
C ASP A 35 11.99 1.91 -0.87
N VAL A 36 10.83 2.57 -0.75
CA VAL A 36 9.66 2.08 -0.01
C VAL A 36 8.38 2.47 -0.74
N VAL A 37 7.40 1.56 -0.79
CA VAL A 37 6.01 1.87 -1.17
C VAL A 37 5.12 1.71 0.05
N TYR A 38 4.38 2.76 0.41
CA TYR A 38 3.38 2.75 1.48
C TYR A 38 1.98 2.81 0.88
N CYS A 39 1.07 1.95 1.34
CA CYS A 39 -0.30 1.88 0.85
C CYS A 39 -1.31 1.91 2.01
N ASP A 40 -2.20 2.90 1.98
CA ASP A 40 -3.32 3.06 2.92
C ASP A 40 -4.66 3.30 2.19
N VAL A 41 -4.81 2.68 1.02
CA VAL A 41 -6.05 2.75 0.25
C VAL A 41 -7.10 1.83 0.86
N ALA A 42 -8.34 2.31 0.99
CA ALA A 42 -9.45 1.55 1.53
C ALA A 42 -10.17 0.74 0.43
N GLN A 43 -9.44 -0.11 -0.30
CA GLN A 43 -9.97 -0.89 -1.43
C GLN A 43 -9.85 -2.41 -1.19
N PRO A 44 -10.80 -3.23 -1.68
CA PRO A 44 -10.71 -4.69 -1.56
C PRO A 44 -9.45 -5.31 -2.18
N ASP A 45 -8.92 -4.70 -3.24
CA ASP A 45 -7.76 -5.14 -4.03
C ASP A 45 -6.44 -4.45 -3.64
N GLN A 46 -6.36 -3.84 -2.44
CA GLN A 46 -5.19 -3.09 -1.97
C GLN A 46 -3.84 -3.84 -2.04
N ALA A 47 -3.81 -5.15 -1.76
CA ALA A 47 -2.58 -5.96 -1.87
C ALA A 47 -2.09 -6.08 -3.34
N LYS A 48 -3.02 -6.14 -4.30
CA LYS A 48 -2.68 -6.14 -5.72
C LYS A 48 -2.18 -4.77 -6.17
N ILE A 49 -2.85 -3.70 -5.72
CA ILE A 49 -2.46 -2.31 -6.03
C ILE A 49 -1.03 -2.03 -5.58
N ILE A 50 -0.67 -2.36 -4.33
CA ILE A 50 0.69 -2.12 -3.84
C ILE A 50 1.72 -3.00 -4.57
N ALA A 51 1.39 -4.26 -4.89
CA ALA A 51 2.28 -5.14 -5.63
C ALA A 51 2.58 -4.63 -7.05
N ASP A 52 1.56 -4.18 -7.78
CA ASP A 52 1.71 -3.64 -9.14
C ASP A 52 2.52 -2.33 -9.15
N ASN A 53 2.30 -1.47 -8.15
CA ASN A 53 3.11 -0.27 -7.95
C ASN A 53 4.56 -0.62 -7.60
N ALA A 54 4.78 -1.57 -6.70
CA ALA A 54 6.11 -1.98 -6.31
C ALA A 54 6.88 -2.63 -7.47
N LYS A 55 6.23 -3.44 -8.32
CA LYS A 55 6.85 -3.97 -9.54
C LYS A 55 7.29 -2.89 -10.52
N THR A 56 6.60 -1.75 -10.53
CA THR A 56 6.91 -0.62 -11.42
C THR A 56 8.01 0.28 -10.83
N PHE A 57 7.95 0.57 -9.53
CA PHE A 57 8.72 1.64 -8.92
C PHE A 57 9.71 1.19 -7.84
N LEU A 58 9.53 0.04 -7.20
CA LEU A 58 10.33 -0.33 -6.03
C LEU A 58 11.69 -0.89 -6.47
N LYS A 59 12.76 -0.45 -5.82
CA LYS A 59 14.09 -1.04 -5.99
C LYS A 59 14.08 -2.51 -5.56
N LYS A 60 14.97 -3.32 -6.13
CA LYS A 60 15.20 -4.69 -5.68
C LYS A 60 15.65 -4.70 -4.21
N GLY A 61 15.01 -5.52 -3.36
CA GLY A 61 15.26 -5.53 -1.92
C GLY A 61 14.68 -4.34 -1.16
N GLY A 62 13.87 -3.52 -1.83
CA GLY A 62 13.08 -2.46 -1.21
C GLY A 62 11.91 -3.02 -0.40
N HIS A 63 11.19 -2.14 0.30
CA HIS A 63 10.13 -2.55 1.22
C HIS A 63 8.76 -2.06 0.81
N VAL A 64 7.74 -2.83 1.17
CA VAL A 64 6.34 -2.45 1.07
C VAL A 64 5.72 -2.38 2.46
N LEU A 65 4.92 -1.34 2.71
CA LEU A 65 4.14 -1.17 3.93
C LEU A 65 2.67 -1.10 3.53
N LEU A 66 1.90 -2.13 3.89
CA LEU A 66 0.47 -2.20 3.59
C LEU A 66 -0.35 -2.05 4.87
N ALA A 67 -1.06 -0.92 4.97
CA ALA A 67 -2.08 -0.72 5.99
C ALA A 67 -3.38 -1.42 5.55
N ILE A 68 -3.74 -2.49 6.24
CA ILE A 68 -4.96 -3.24 5.97
C ILE A 68 -6.12 -2.68 6.78
N LYS A 69 -7.14 -2.19 6.08
CA LYS A 69 -8.44 -1.79 6.66
C LYS A 69 -9.45 -2.93 6.48
N ALA A 70 -9.49 -3.89 7.41
CA ALA A 70 -10.23 -5.15 7.21
C ALA A 70 -11.70 -4.94 6.81
N ARG A 71 -12.36 -3.96 7.44
CA ARG A 71 -13.79 -3.65 7.18
C ARG A 71 -14.06 -3.01 5.82
N SER A 72 -13.06 -2.37 5.21
CA SER A 72 -13.17 -1.83 3.85
C SER A 72 -13.01 -2.91 2.78
N ILE A 73 -12.36 -4.02 3.09
CA ILE A 73 -12.26 -5.18 2.20
C ILE A 73 -13.54 -6.01 2.27
N ASP A 74 -13.87 -6.51 3.46
CA ASP A 74 -15.01 -7.41 3.65
C ASP A 74 -15.48 -7.35 5.10
N SER A 75 -16.59 -6.66 5.35
CA SER A 75 -17.12 -6.50 6.69
C SER A 75 -17.69 -7.79 7.30
N SER A 76 -18.00 -8.80 6.47
CA SER A 76 -18.62 -10.06 6.89
C SER A 76 -17.62 -11.06 7.48
N LYS A 77 -16.33 -10.92 7.14
CA LYS A 77 -15.26 -11.83 7.58
C LYS A 77 -14.58 -11.34 8.86
N LYS A 78 -13.87 -12.26 9.51
CA LYS A 78 -12.99 -11.92 10.63
C LYS A 78 -11.75 -11.18 10.09
N PRO A 79 -11.27 -10.11 10.76
CA PRO A 79 -10.08 -9.36 10.32
C PRO A 79 -8.86 -10.24 10.10
N SER A 80 -8.61 -11.20 10.99
CA SER A 80 -7.48 -12.14 10.87
C SER A 80 -7.52 -13.01 9.61
N VAL A 81 -8.70 -13.33 9.08
CA VAL A 81 -8.84 -14.05 7.80
C VAL A 81 -8.46 -13.13 6.65
N ILE A 82 -8.88 -11.87 6.70
CA ILE A 82 -8.55 -10.87 5.68
C ILE A 82 -7.05 -10.58 5.67
N TYR A 83 -6.43 -10.42 6.84
CA TYR A 83 -4.98 -10.19 6.95
C TYR A 83 -4.19 -11.32 6.28
N LYS A 84 -4.55 -12.57 6.56
CA LYS A 84 -3.94 -13.74 5.91
C LYS A 84 -4.13 -13.72 4.41
N GLN A 85 -5.33 -13.44 3.92
CA GLN A 85 -5.60 -13.36 2.49
C GLN A 85 -4.74 -12.29 1.79
N GLN A 86 -4.60 -11.10 2.40
CA GLN A 86 -3.79 -10.03 1.83
C GLN A 86 -2.28 -10.37 1.86
N MET A 87 -1.79 -11.01 2.93
CA MET A 87 -0.41 -11.50 2.99
C MET A 87 -0.14 -12.56 1.91
N THR A 88 -1.04 -13.52 1.73
CA THR A 88 -0.91 -14.53 0.66
C THR A 88 -0.85 -13.90 -0.72
N VAL A 89 -1.65 -12.87 -1.00
CA VAL A 89 -1.55 -12.13 -2.28
C VAL A 89 -0.16 -11.49 -2.44
N LEU A 90 0.40 -10.88 -1.40
CA LEU A 90 1.75 -10.31 -1.48
C LEU A 90 2.83 -11.39 -1.69
N GLU A 91 2.72 -12.52 -0.99
CA GLU A 91 3.62 -13.67 -1.16
C GLU A 91 3.56 -14.22 -2.59
N ASP A 92 2.36 -14.40 -3.14
CA ASP A 92 2.13 -14.86 -4.53
C ASP A 92 2.68 -13.87 -5.56
N GLU A 93 2.73 -12.58 -5.22
CA GLU A 93 3.31 -11.52 -6.06
C GLU A 93 4.83 -11.42 -5.92
N GLY A 94 5.45 -12.21 -5.04
CA GLY A 94 6.90 -12.36 -4.88
C GLY A 94 7.51 -11.64 -3.67
N PHE A 95 6.70 -11.14 -2.73
CA PHE A 95 7.20 -10.45 -1.54
C PHE A 95 7.41 -11.41 -0.37
N GLU A 96 8.50 -11.22 0.36
CA GLU A 96 8.72 -11.86 1.67
C GLU A 96 8.02 -11.04 2.76
N ILE A 97 7.11 -11.65 3.53
CA ILE A 97 6.49 -10.99 4.69
C ILE A 97 7.46 -11.02 5.86
N LEU A 98 7.92 -9.83 6.28
CA LEU A 98 8.84 -9.68 7.41
C LEU A 98 8.11 -9.51 8.72
N GLU A 99 6.99 -8.78 8.72
CA GLU A 99 6.24 -8.47 9.94
C GLU A 99 4.77 -8.20 9.65
N ALA A 100 3.91 -8.55 10.61
CA ALA A 100 2.48 -8.25 10.57
C ALA A 100 2.02 -7.86 11.99
N ILE A 101 1.61 -6.60 12.15
CA ILE A 101 1.25 -6.01 13.45
C ILE A 101 -0.23 -5.64 13.45
N ASP A 102 -0.99 -6.13 14.42
CA ASP A 102 -2.33 -5.62 14.72
C ASP A 102 -2.22 -4.25 15.40
N LEU A 103 -2.94 -3.25 14.88
CA LEU A 103 -2.85 -1.87 15.35
C LEU A 103 -3.76 -1.56 16.54
N HIS A 104 -4.49 -2.55 17.07
CA HIS A 104 -5.23 -2.39 18.31
C HIS A 104 -4.28 -2.07 19.50
N PRO A 105 -4.59 -1.08 20.36
CA PRO A 105 -5.87 -0.38 20.52
C PRO A 105 -6.03 0.93 19.72
N LEU A 106 -5.01 1.38 18.99
CA LEU A 106 -5.05 2.65 18.27
C LEU A 106 -6.06 2.63 17.12
N GLU A 107 -6.05 1.55 16.33
CA GLU A 107 -6.97 1.34 15.22
C GLU A 107 -7.57 -0.07 15.29
N LYS A 108 -8.89 -0.16 15.43
CA LYS A 108 -9.60 -1.45 15.54
C LYS A 108 -9.77 -2.08 14.16
N ASP A 109 -9.59 -3.39 14.05
CA ASP A 109 -9.73 -4.15 12.80
C ASP A 109 -8.77 -3.66 11.69
N HIS A 110 -7.62 -3.12 12.11
CA HIS A 110 -6.52 -2.72 11.23
C HIS A 110 -5.24 -3.49 11.54
N ALA A 111 -4.42 -3.72 10.51
CA ALA A 111 -3.08 -4.26 10.65
C ALA A 111 -2.10 -3.55 9.73
N MET A 112 -0.84 -3.48 10.12
CA MET A 112 0.27 -3.06 9.26
C MET A 112 1.09 -4.29 8.86
N ILE A 113 1.31 -4.46 7.56
CA ILE A 113 2.16 -5.53 7.01
C ILE A 113 3.42 -4.91 6.42
N LEU A 114 4.57 -5.42 6.83
CA LEU A 114 5.87 -5.12 6.23
C LEU A 114 6.30 -6.28 5.33
N GLY A 115 6.54 -5.99 4.06
CA GLY A 115 7.07 -6.93 3.09
C GLY A 115 8.35 -6.43 2.43
N LYS A 116 9.11 -7.33 1.82
CA LYS A 116 10.35 -7.05 1.09
C LYS A 116 10.34 -7.68 -0.30
N SER A 117 10.82 -6.96 -1.32
CA SER A 117 10.93 -7.43 -2.71
C SER A 117 12.18 -8.24 -3.02
#